data_AF-A0A970G645-F1
#
_entry.id   AF-A0A970G645-F1
#
_cell.length_a   1.000
_cell.length_b   1.000
_cell.length_c   1.000
_cell.angle_alpha   90.00
_cell.angle_beta   90.00
_cell.angle_gamma   90.00
#
_symmetry.space_group_name_H-M   'P 1'
#
loop_
_entity.id
_entity.type
_entity.pdbx_description
1 polymer ?
#
loop_
_entity_poly.entity_id
_entity_poly.type
_entity_poly.pdbx_seq_one_letter_code
_entity_poly.pdbx_strand_id
1 'polypeptide(L)'
;MTLDQAINLMPRYIKGELPKEEMLQLSRMLVASPELMEEMRLALMLCDLMEESLAVPPAFPAAIYQQNPRPTLVPQALKDSYKTVKSATTITQSALKMLLKFM
;
A
#
# COMPACT_ATOMS: atom_id res chain seq x y z
N MET A 1 -19.91 -30.19 -18.46
CA MET A 1 -18.46 -30.17 -18.76
C MET A 1 -17.93 -31.59 -18.55
N THR A 2 -17.11 -32.10 -19.49
CA THR A 2 -16.48 -33.42 -19.35
C THR A 2 -15.16 -33.34 -18.56
N LEU A 3 -14.64 -34.48 -18.13
CA LEU A 3 -13.40 -34.55 -17.34
C LEU A 3 -12.19 -34.08 -18.18
N ASP A 4 -12.10 -34.50 -19.45
CA ASP A 4 -11.09 -34.00 -20.39
C ASP A 4 -11.17 -32.50 -20.63
N GLN A 5 -12.38 -31.93 -20.69
CA GLN A 5 -12.56 -30.49 -20.80
C GLN A 5 -12.07 -29.77 -19.55
N ALA A 6 -12.33 -30.32 -18.36
CA ALA A 6 -11.87 -29.76 -17.10
C ALA A 6 -10.33 -29.72 -17.01
N ILE A 7 -9.66 -30.80 -17.42
CA ILE A 7 -8.20 -30.88 -17.48
C ILE A 7 -7.62 -29.83 -18.43
N ASN A 8 -8.19 -29.71 -19.64
CA ASN A 8 -7.73 -28.72 -20.61
C ASN A 8 -7.91 -27.26 -20.17
N LEU A 9 -8.96 -26.98 -19.39
CA LEU A 9 -9.24 -25.63 -18.88
C LEU A 9 -8.47 -25.29 -17.61
N MET A 10 -7.88 -26.28 -16.94
CA MET A 10 -7.21 -26.13 -15.64
C MET A 10 -6.05 -25.12 -15.62
N PRO A 11 -5.16 -25.06 -16.63
CA PRO A 11 -4.10 -24.05 -16.66
C PRO A 11 -4.65 -22.62 -16.73
N ARG A 12 -5.73 -22.41 -17.49
CA ARG A 12 -6.40 -21.10 -17.62
C ARG A 12 -7.18 -20.74 -16.36
N TYR A 13 -7.72 -21.74 -15.67
CA TYR A 13 -8.35 -21.59 -14.37
C TYR A 13 -7.36 -21.11 -13.31
N ILE A 14 -6.17 -21.73 -13.24
CA ILE A 14 -5.10 -21.34 -12.32
C ILE A 14 -4.66 -19.89 -12.55
N LYS A 15 -4.54 -19.47 -13.81
CA LYS A 15 -4.20 -18.08 -14.19
C LYS A 15 -5.35 -17.08 -14.03
N GLY A 16 -6.57 -17.52 -13.71
CA GLY A 16 -7.74 -16.66 -13.59
C GLY A 16 -8.26 -16.08 -14.91
N GLU A 17 -7.94 -16.70 -16.05
CA GLU A 17 -8.25 -16.20 -17.40
C GLU A 17 -9.60 -16.72 -17.95
N LEU A 18 -10.31 -17.55 -17.19
CA LEU A 18 -11.57 -18.13 -17.63
C LEU A 18 -12.77 -17.20 -17.41
N PRO A 19 -13.84 -17.33 -18.23
CA PRO A 19 -15.13 -16.71 -17.92
C PRO A 19 -15.67 -17.16 -16.56
N LYS A 20 -16.41 -16.28 -15.87
CA LYS A 20 -16.95 -16.55 -14.52
C LYS A 20 -17.79 -17.83 -14.44
N GLU A 21 -18.58 -18.09 -15.48
CA GLU A 21 -19.43 -19.29 -15.54
C GLU A 21 -18.60 -20.57 -15.63
N GLU A 22 -17.53 -20.56 -16.42
CA GLU A 22 -16.62 -21.70 -16.57
C GLU A 22 -15.80 -21.93 -15.30
N MET A 23 -15.32 -20.86 -14.63
CA MET A 23 -14.67 -20.99 -13.32
C MET A 23 -15.59 -21.65 -12.28
N LEU A 24 -16.87 -21.28 -12.28
CA LEU A 24 -17.83 -21.80 -11.31
C LEU A 24 -18.21 -23.25 -11.62
N GLN A 25 -18.25 -23.65 -12.89
CA GLN A 25 -18.43 -25.05 -13.27
C GLN A 25 -17.20 -25.91 -12.93
N LEU A 26 -15.99 -25.41 -13.19
CA LEU A 26 -14.74 -26.09 -12.86
C LEU A 26 -14.58 -26.29 -11.34
N SER A 27 -14.83 -25.25 -10.55
CA SER A 27 -14.76 -25.34 -9.08
C SER A 27 -15.74 -26.37 -8.51
N ARG A 28 -16.97 -26.45 -9.04
CA ARG A 28 -17.93 -27.50 -8.65
C ARG A 28 -17.43 -28.90 -9.01
N MET A 29 -16.80 -29.07 -10.18
CA MET A 29 -16.25 -30.36 -10.59
C MET A 29 -15.02 -30.78 -9.76
N LEU A 30 -14.16 -29.83 -9.41
CA LEU A 30 -13.02 -30.07 -8.52
C LEU A 30 -13.48 -30.55 -7.14
N VAL A 31 -14.54 -29.95 -6.58
CA VAL A 31 -15.11 -30.43 -5.31
C VAL A 31 -15.69 -31.85 -5.41
N ALA A 32 -16.28 -32.19 -6.56
CA ALA A 32 -16.92 -33.47 -6.78
C ALA A 32 -15.95 -34.61 -7.14
N SER A 33 -14.73 -34.31 -7.59
CA SER A 33 -13.76 -35.30 -8.08
C SER A 33 -12.40 -35.15 -7.37
N PRO A 34 -12.02 -36.10 -6.50
CA PRO A 34 -10.73 -36.06 -5.81
C PRO A 34 -9.55 -36.25 -6.78
N GLU A 35 -9.72 -37.01 -7.86
CA GLU A 35 -8.69 -37.21 -8.88
C GLU A 35 -8.34 -35.89 -9.59
N LEU A 36 -9.36 -35.11 -9.96
CA LEU A 36 -9.17 -33.80 -10.60
C LEU A 36 -8.49 -32.79 -9.67
N MET A 37 -8.72 -32.92 -8.36
CA MET A 37 -8.04 -32.09 -7.34
C MET A 37 -6.56 -32.41 -7.21
N GLU A 38 -6.16 -33.67 -7.32
CA GLU A 38 -4.74 -34.04 -7.33
C GLU A 38 -4.03 -33.52 -8.58
N GLU A 39 -4.67 -33.61 -9.75
CA GLU A 39 -4.17 -32.99 -10.98
C GLU A 39 -4.02 -31.47 -10.84
N MET A 40 -4.99 -30.79 -10.23
CA MET A 40 -4.88 -29.36 -9.94
C MET A 40 -3.70 -29.05 -9.01
N ARG A 41 -3.47 -29.90 -8.01
CA ARG A 41 -2.36 -29.74 -7.06
C ARG A 41 -1.01 -29.89 -7.76
N LEU A 42 -0.87 -30.88 -8.64
CA LEU A 42 0.32 -31.06 -9.47
C LEU A 42 0.56 -29.85 -10.38
N ALA A 43 -0.48 -29.36 -11.04
CA ALA A 43 -0.38 -28.19 -11.91
C ALA A 43 0.05 -26.92 -11.14
N LEU A 44 -0.46 -26.73 -9.92
CA LEU A 44 -0.05 -25.63 -9.04
C LEU A 44 1.42 -25.74 -8.62
N MET A 45 1.88 -26.93 -8.20
CA MET A 45 3.29 -27.15 -7.85
C MET A 45 4.24 -26.84 -9.02
N LEU A 46 3.86 -27.19 -10.24
CA LEU A 46 4.65 -26.85 -11.43
C LEU A 46 4.68 -25.35 -11.69
N CYS A 47 3.57 -24.64 -11.45
CA CYS A 47 3.53 -23.18 -11.58
C CYS A 47 4.45 -22.51 -10.54
N ASP A 48 4.40 -22.96 -9.28
CA ASP A 48 5.26 -22.44 -8.21
C ASP A 48 6.75 -22.64 -8.54
N LEU A 49 7.14 -23.83 -9.02
CA LEU A 49 8.51 -24.10 -9.46
C LEU A 49 8.96 -23.20 -10.62
N MET A 50 8.04 -22.88 -11.54
CA MET A 50 8.34 -21.95 -12.63
C MET A 50 8.48 -20.52 -12.13
N GLU A 51 7.67 -20.09 -11.16
CA GLU A 51 7.75 -18.75 -10.56
C GLU A 51 9.00 -18.55 -9.68
N GLU A 52 9.42 -19.58 -8.94
CA GLU A 52 10.68 -19.55 -8.16
C GLU A 52 11.91 -19.34 -9.06
N SER A 53 11.85 -19.77 -10.32
CA SER A 53 12.92 -19.56 -11.29
C SER A 53 12.98 -18.13 -11.86
N LEU A 54 11.96 -17.30 -11.59
CA LEU A 54 11.92 -15.92 -12.07
C LEU A 54 12.81 -15.04 -11.19
N ALA A 55 13.69 -14.28 -11.83
CA ALA A 55 14.53 -13.31 -11.14
C ALA A 55 13.67 -12.30 -10.37
N VAL A 56 14.04 -12.02 -9.12
CA VAL A 56 13.37 -11.03 -8.27
C VAL A 56 13.31 -9.69 -9.02
N PRO A 57 12.11 -9.10 -9.22
CA PRO A 57 12.00 -7.85 -9.94
C PRO A 57 12.76 -6.74 -9.19
N PRO A 58 13.34 -5.77 -9.91
CA PRO A 58 14.05 -4.66 -9.27
C PRO A 58 13.10 -3.91 -8.32
N ALA A 59 13.68 -3.35 -7.25
CA ALA A 59 12.92 -2.58 -6.27
C ALA A 59 12.11 -1.45 -6.94
N PHE A 60 10.87 -1.27 -6.50
CA PHE A 60 10.01 -0.20 -7.01
C PHE A 60 10.70 1.17 -6.89
N PRO A 61 10.64 2.03 -7.92
CA PRO A 61 11.30 3.32 -7.89
C PRO A 61 10.72 4.20 -6.77
N ALA A 62 11.59 4.64 -5.86
CA ALA A 62 11.26 5.52 -4.74
C ALA A 62 10.62 6.87 -5.16
N ALA A 63 10.66 7.20 -6.46
CA ALA A 63 10.01 8.37 -7.03
C ALA A 63 8.49 8.42 -6.80
N ILE A 64 7.82 7.27 -6.65
CA ILE A 64 6.37 7.21 -6.38
C ILE A 64 6.06 7.63 -4.93
N TYR A 65 7.02 7.47 -4.01
CA TYR A 65 6.83 7.77 -2.58
C TYR A 65 7.34 9.16 -2.17
N GLN A 66 7.86 9.97 -3.11
CA GLN A 66 8.23 11.35 -2.80
C GLN A 66 6.97 12.19 -2.61
N GLN A 67 6.43 12.14 -1.39
CA GLN A 67 5.47 13.12 -0.90
C GLN A 67 6.17 14.48 -0.94
N ASN A 68 5.90 15.26 -1.98
CA ASN A 68 6.29 16.66 -2.01
C ASN A 68 5.78 17.32 -0.72
N PRO A 69 6.66 17.83 0.16
CA PRO A 69 6.21 18.50 1.37
C PRO A 69 5.38 19.70 0.94
N ARG A 70 4.07 19.66 1.24
CA ARG A 70 3.18 20.80 1.00
C ARG A 70 3.79 22.02 1.70
N PRO A 71 3.98 23.15 0.99
CA PRO A 71 4.41 24.37 1.66
C PRO A 71 3.31 24.76 2.66
N THR A 72 3.63 24.72 3.94
CA THR A 72 2.77 25.28 4.98
C THR A 72 2.73 26.79 4.77
N LEU A 73 1.64 27.26 4.16
CA LEU A 73 1.30 28.68 4.03
C LEU A 73 0.93 29.21 5.42
N VAL A 74 1.92 29.36 6.30
CA VAL A 74 1.74 30.17 7.50
C VAL A 74 1.81 31.63 7.05
N PRO A 75 0.71 32.40 7.14
CA PRO A 75 0.71 33.81 6.75
C PRO A 75 1.80 34.55 7.51
N GLN A 76 2.67 35.30 6.81
CA GLN A 76 3.73 36.11 7.43
C GLN A 76 3.19 37.03 8.53
N ALA A 77 1.96 37.53 8.38
CA ALA A 77 1.27 38.33 9.38
C ALA A 77 1.19 37.66 10.78
N LEU A 78 1.06 36.33 10.84
CA LEU A 78 1.05 35.60 12.11
C LEU A 78 2.46 35.42 12.70
N LYS A 79 3.48 35.35 11.85
CA LYS A 79 4.89 35.33 12.32
C LYS A 79 5.29 36.70 12.89
N ASP A 80 4.82 37.77 12.27
CA ASP A 80 5.14 39.14 12.68
C ASP A 80 4.35 39.57 13.93
N SER A 81 3.09 39.15 14.07
CA SER A 81 2.32 39.38 15.30
C SER A 81 2.93 38.66 16.50
N TYR A 82 3.39 37.41 16.34
CA TYR A 82 4.05 36.67 17.42
C TYR A 82 5.36 37.33 17.88
N LYS A 83 6.18 37.82 16.95
CA LYS A 83 7.40 38.59 17.29
C LYS A 83 7.05 39.86 18.08
N THR A 84 6.01 40.57 17.66
CA THR A 84 5.57 41.83 18.29
C THR A 84 5.06 41.59 19.72
N VAL A 85 4.26 40.55 19.92
CA VAL A 85 3.77 40.16 21.25
C VAL A 85 4.93 39.73 22.16
N LYS A 86 5.91 38.99 21.63
CA LYS A 86 7.10 38.59 22.39
C LYS A 86 8.02 39.76 22.76
N SER A 87 8.13 40.79 21.92
CA SER A 87 8.85 42.02 22.28
C SER A 87 8.09 42.84 23.33
N ALA A 88 6.74 42.87 23.26
CA ALA A 88 5.94 43.59 24.24
C ALA A 88 6.06 42.98 25.65
N THR A 89 6.10 41.64 25.75
CA THR A 89 6.28 40.96 27.04
C THR A 89 7.69 41.09 27.63
N THR A 90 8.72 41.22 26.79
CA THR A 90 10.09 41.48 27.27
C THR A 90 10.27 42.93 27.75
N ILE A 91 9.61 43.90 27.10
CA ILE A 91 9.61 45.29 27.55
C ILE A 91 8.91 45.40 28.92
N THR A 92 7.73 44.80 29.09
CA THR A 92 7.02 44.83 30.38
C THR A 92 7.78 44.11 31.49
N GLN A 93 8.45 42.99 31.20
CA GLN A 93 9.32 42.30 32.17
C GLN A 93 10.54 43.16 32.57
N SER A 94 11.14 43.89 31.63
CA SER A 94 12.28 44.77 31.93
C SER A 94 11.88 46.00 32.74
N ALA A 95 10.71 46.58 32.47
CA ALA A 95 10.17 47.71 33.22
C ALA A 95 9.82 47.32 34.67
N LEU A 96 9.22 46.13 34.87
CA LEU A 96 8.97 45.56 36.20
C LEU A 96 10.27 45.32 36.98
N LYS A 97 11.32 44.82 36.31
CA LYS A 97 12.65 44.65 36.93
C LYS A 97 13.31 45.98 37.33
N MET A 98 13.14 47.04 36.54
CA MET A 98 13.63 48.37 36.93
C MET A 98 12.88 48.93 38.14
N LEU A 99 11.55 48.82 38.17
CA LEU A 99 10.74 49.27 39.31
C LEU A 99 11.10 48.55 40.62
N LEU A 100 11.38 47.23 40.55
CA LEU A 100 11.82 46.44 41.70
C LEU A 100 13.26 46.70 42.14
N LYS A 101 14.10 47.32 41.29
CA LYS A 101 15.51 47.62 41.60
C LYS A 101 15.71 49.03 42.18
N PHE A 102 14.69 49.88 42.07
CA PHE A 102 14.66 51.23 42.62
C PHE A 102 13.80 51.35 43.90
N MET A 103 13.23 50.24 44.38
CA MET A 103 12.77 50.08 45.77
C MET A 103 13.87 49.40 46.59
#